data_AF-A0A7S1ZMC5-F1
#
_entry.id   AF-A0A7S1ZMC5-F1
#
_cell.length_a   1.000
_cell.length_b   1.000
_cell.length_c   1.000
_cell.angle_alpha   90.00
_cell.angle_beta   90.00
_cell.angle_gamma   90.00
#
_symmetry.space_group_name_H-M   'P 1'
#
loop_
_entity.id
_entity.type
_entity.pdbx_description
1 polymer ?
#
loop_
_entity_poly.entity_id
_entity_poly.type
_entity_poly.pdbx_seq_one_letter_code
_entity_poly.pdbx_strand_id
1 'polypeptide(L)'
;LDLETKKNDNNHFPESYDLLTGGFPCQPFTNRGKQCGLEDDRGQMYRELVRVLHDTQPPCFMFENVPGLVLMGGGSREKREKGDSPTVFTPGVVLNRILQAFQSCGYKVSWRVINSWRWLPQQRERVYMVGIRNDLGQGCNDDGFYNWDNLVGTKEEEDGHKTTRTVRDILEPKDSPSVIASELSPSQWQ
;
A
#
# COMPACT_ATOMS: atom_id res chain seq x y z
N LEU A 1 18.34 -15.79 10.26
CA LEU A 1 18.88 -14.69 9.43
C LEU A 1 19.58 -13.81 10.43
N ASP A 2 20.87 -14.08 10.64
CA ASP A 2 21.68 -13.30 11.57
C ASP A 2 21.93 -11.95 10.90
N LEU A 3 21.08 -10.98 11.26
CA LEU A 3 21.27 -9.59 10.88
C LEU A 3 22.36 -9.04 11.80
N GLU A 4 23.61 -9.20 11.40
CA GLU A 4 24.71 -8.45 12.03
C GLU A 4 24.40 -6.96 11.91
N THR A 5 24.08 -6.37 13.06
CA THR A 5 23.73 -4.97 13.22
C THR A 5 24.97 -4.12 12.96
N LYS A 6 25.15 -3.69 11.71
CA LYS A 6 25.93 -2.48 11.44
C LYS A 6 25.18 -1.31 12.08
N LYS A 7 25.51 -1.01 13.33
CA LYS A 7 25.15 0.25 13.99
C LYS A 7 25.72 1.36 13.12
N ASN A 8 24.86 2.01 12.34
CA ASN A 8 25.24 3.22 11.61
C ASN A 8 25.14 4.37 12.62
N ASP A 9 26.30 4.89 13.03
CA ASP A 9 26.43 5.98 14.00
C ASP A 9 25.89 7.34 13.48
N ASN A 10 25.32 7.36 12.26
CA ASN A 10 24.71 8.51 11.60
C ASN A 10 23.20 8.31 11.46
N ASN A 11 22.47 8.27 12.58
CA ASN A 11 21.02 8.18 12.54
C ASN A 11 20.42 9.52 12.10
N HIS A 12 20.23 9.71 10.79
CA HIS A 12 19.61 10.91 10.22
C HIS A 12 18.07 10.96 10.38
N PHE A 13 17.48 10.00 11.10
CA PHE A 13 16.07 10.03 11.41
C PHE A 13 15.77 11.09 12.49
N PRO A 14 14.58 11.74 12.44
CA PRO A 14 14.14 12.61 13.52
C PRO A 14 14.14 11.88 14.86
N GLU A 15 14.37 12.61 15.96
CA GLU A 15 14.34 12.06 17.31
C GLU A 15 12.99 11.38 17.65
N SER A 16 11.89 11.87 17.07
CA SER A 16 10.56 11.29 17.26
C SER A 16 9.70 11.43 16.01
N TYR A 17 8.94 10.39 15.70
CA TYR A 17 7.87 10.39 14.69
C TYR A 17 6.89 9.25 14.96
N ASP A 18 5.63 9.45 14.59
CA ASP A 18 4.57 8.48 14.86
C ASP A 18 4.35 7.48 13.72
N LEU A 19 4.70 7.88 12.49
CA LEU A 19 4.42 7.11 11.28
C LEU A 19 5.63 7.06 10.37
N LEU A 20 6.11 5.85 10.11
CA LEU A 20 7.07 5.58 9.04
C LEU A 20 6.33 5.21 7.75
N THR A 21 6.56 5.94 6.66
CA THR A 21 5.99 5.56 5.36
C THR A 21 7.08 5.29 4.34
N GLY A 22 6.80 4.46 3.34
CA GLY A 22 7.76 4.19 2.28
C GLY A 22 7.25 3.29 1.17
N GLY A 23 7.65 3.59 -0.06
CA GLY A 23 7.56 2.68 -1.19
C GLY A 23 8.96 2.16 -1.52
N PHE A 24 9.13 0.85 -1.62
CA PHE A 24 10.41 0.25 -1.97
C PHE A 24 10.42 -0.26 -3.42
N PRO A 25 11.59 -0.29 -4.09
CA PRO A 25 11.71 -0.62 -5.51
C PRO A 25 10.98 -1.90 -5.87
N CYS A 26 10.17 -1.76 -6.90
CA CYS A 26 9.35 -2.82 -7.45
C CYS A 26 10.09 -3.64 -8.54
N GLN A 27 11.29 -3.22 -8.94
CA GLN A 27 12.00 -3.72 -10.13
C GLN A 27 12.23 -5.24 -10.19
N PRO A 28 12.52 -5.98 -9.09
CA PRO A 28 12.60 -7.44 -9.13
C PRO A 28 11.21 -8.14 -9.11
N PHE A 29 10.13 -7.37 -8.92
CA PHE A 29 8.78 -7.86 -8.66
C PHE A 29 7.76 -7.56 -9.80
N THR A 30 8.23 -7.12 -10.98
CA THR A 30 7.38 -6.87 -12.16
C THR A 30 7.57 -7.91 -13.26
N ASN A 31 6.52 -8.17 -14.05
CA ASN A 31 6.53 -9.03 -15.24
C ASN A 31 7.52 -8.61 -16.36
N ARG A 32 8.25 -7.49 -16.21
CA ARG A 32 9.22 -6.99 -17.21
C ARG A 32 10.69 -7.27 -16.86
N GLY A 33 10.96 -8.01 -15.79
CA GLY A 33 12.31 -8.44 -15.41
C GLY A 33 12.37 -9.95 -15.14
N LYS A 34 13.57 -10.56 -15.26
CA LYS A 34 13.82 -11.93 -14.79
C LYS A 34 13.40 -12.00 -13.32
N GLN A 35 12.48 -12.91 -13.00
CA GLN A 35 11.90 -13.10 -11.67
C GLN A 35 12.95 -13.68 -10.70
N CYS A 36 14.01 -12.93 -10.41
CA CYS A 36 15.13 -13.36 -9.57
C CYS A 36 14.80 -13.32 -8.06
N GLY A 37 13.55 -12.98 -7.69
CA GLY A 37 13.04 -13.12 -6.33
C GLY A 37 13.88 -12.39 -5.28
N LEU A 38 14.15 -13.08 -4.17
CA LEU A 38 14.91 -12.59 -3.01
C LEU A 38 16.43 -12.71 -3.16
N GLU A 39 16.91 -13.26 -4.27
CA GLU A 39 18.35 -13.44 -4.57
C GLU A 39 18.94 -12.29 -5.39
N ASP A 40 18.11 -11.37 -5.87
CA ASP A 40 18.54 -10.11 -6.49
C ASP A 40 18.89 -9.08 -5.40
N ASP A 41 20.01 -8.38 -5.52
CA ASP A 41 20.45 -7.32 -4.60
C ASP A 41 19.36 -6.23 -4.40
N ARG A 42 18.51 -6.01 -5.40
CA ARG A 42 17.38 -5.06 -5.32
C ARG A 42 16.20 -5.61 -4.53
N GLY A 43 16.09 -6.93 -4.42
CA GLY A 43 15.17 -7.64 -3.53
C GLY A 43 15.57 -7.52 -2.06
N GLN A 44 16.70 -6.89 -1.73
CA GLN A 44 17.16 -6.67 -0.37
C GLN A 44 16.66 -5.36 0.25
N MET A 45 15.99 -4.47 -0.51
CA MET A 45 15.48 -3.19 0.02
C MET A 45 14.48 -3.37 1.18
N TYR A 46 13.69 -4.44 1.20
CA TYR A 46 12.82 -4.72 2.35
C TYR A 46 13.63 -5.02 3.63
N ARG A 47 14.88 -5.51 3.51
CA ARG A 47 15.78 -5.73 4.65
C ARG A 47 16.22 -4.41 5.28
N GLU A 48 16.41 -3.36 4.48
CA GLU A 48 16.64 -2.02 5.00
C GLU A 48 15.42 -1.48 5.74
N LEU A 49 14.20 -1.75 5.25
CA LEU A 49 12.98 -1.43 5.99
C LEU A 49 12.92 -2.18 7.33
N VAL A 50 13.25 -3.47 7.34
CA VAL A 50 13.35 -4.28 8.56
C VAL A 50 14.40 -3.70 9.51
N ARG A 51 15.57 -3.31 9.01
CA ARG A 51 16.61 -2.66 9.80
C ARG A 51 16.12 -1.35 10.40
N VAL A 52 15.48 -0.48 9.61
CA VAL A 52 14.92 0.78 10.12
C VAL A 52 13.85 0.52 11.18
N LEU A 53 12.92 -0.41 10.95
CA LEU A 53 11.92 -0.78 11.94
C LEU A 53 12.56 -1.29 13.23
N HIS A 54 13.57 -2.13 13.12
CA HIS A 54 14.33 -2.64 14.27
C HIS A 54 15.06 -1.53 15.03
N ASP A 55 15.74 -0.63 14.33
CA ASP A 55 16.60 0.39 14.93
C ASP A 55 15.81 1.57 15.51
N THR A 56 14.71 1.95 14.86
CA THR A 56 13.96 3.18 15.20
C THR A 56 12.62 2.92 15.90
N GLN A 57 12.09 1.70 15.81
CA GLN A 57 10.86 1.26 16.49
C GLN A 57 9.71 2.29 16.43
N PRO A 58 9.31 2.83 15.25
CA PRO A 58 8.18 3.76 15.19
C PRO A 58 6.89 3.16 15.75
N PRO A 59 5.98 3.98 16.28
CA PRO A 59 4.64 3.53 16.70
C PRO A 59 3.89 2.78 15.59
N CYS A 60 3.90 3.34 14.38
CA CYS A 60 3.20 2.81 13.21
C CYS A 60 4.07 2.87 11.96
N PHE A 61 3.81 1.98 11.00
CA PHE A 61 4.33 2.11 9.64
C PHE A 61 3.27 1.85 8.57
N MET A 62 3.47 2.41 7.39
CA MET A 62 2.70 2.12 6.18
C MET A 62 3.62 2.02 4.97
N PHE A 63 3.71 0.82 4.40
CA PHE A 63 4.50 0.56 3.20
C PHE A 63 3.63 0.24 1.98
N GLU A 64 4.08 0.69 0.81
CA GLU A 64 3.37 0.54 -0.45
C GLU A 64 4.20 -0.26 -1.45
N ASN A 65 3.56 -1.17 -2.19
CA ASN A 65 4.15 -1.79 -3.38
C ASN A 65 3.09 -2.16 -4.43
N VAL A 66 3.51 -2.67 -5.58
CA VAL A 66 2.60 -3.16 -6.61
C VAL A 66 1.94 -4.49 -6.22
N PRO A 67 0.74 -4.79 -6.76
CA PRO A 67 0.05 -6.07 -6.49
C PRO A 67 0.84 -7.31 -6.91
N GLY A 68 1.80 -7.16 -7.84
CA GLY A 68 2.72 -8.23 -8.24
C GLY A 68 3.44 -8.86 -7.04
N LEU A 69 3.77 -8.09 -6.00
CA LEU A 69 4.40 -8.59 -4.78
C LEU A 69 3.55 -9.68 -4.10
N VAL A 70 2.23 -9.54 -4.13
CA VAL A 70 1.29 -10.49 -3.52
C VAL A 70 1.32 -11.83 -4.25
N LEU A 71 1.52 -11.82 -5.57
CA LEU A 71 1.47 -13.01 -6.43
C LEU A 71 2.77 -13.81 -6.44
N MET A 72 3.87 -13.24 -5.94
CA MET A 72 5.18 -13.86 -6.04
C MET A 72 5.37 -15.03 -5.07
N GLY A 73 5.93 -16.12 -5.59
CA GLY A 73 6.09 -17.35 -4.84
C GLY A 73 4.76 -18.06 -4.59
N GLY A 74 3.89 -18.14 -5.61
CA GLY A 74 2.65 -18.93 -5.57
C GLY A 74 1.42 -18.22 -5.02
N GLY A 75 1.41 -16.88 -4.96
CA GLY A 75 0.21 -16.14 -4.60
C GLY A 75 -0.81 -16.10 -5.75
N SER A 76 -2.08 -15.91 -5.42
CA SER A 76 -3.18 -15.91 -6.40
C SER A 76 -4.01 -14.64 -6.36
N ARG A 77 -4.63 -14.32 -7.50
CA ARG A 77 -5.65 -13.29 -7.64
C ARG A 77 -6.90 -13.93 -8.23
N GLU A 78 -7.95 -13.99 -7.43
CA GLU A 78 -9.24 -14.50 -7.85
C GLU A 78 -10.19 -13.33 -8.09
N LYS A 79 -10.49 -13.09 -9.38
CA LYS A 79 -11.63 -12.27 -9.75
C LYS A 79 -12.88 -13.12 -9.57
N ARG A 80 -13.74 -12.75 -8.63
CA ARG A 80 -15.10 -13.32 -8.58
C ARG A 80 -15.89 -12.81 -9.79
N GLU A 81 -16.67 -13.68 -10.44
CA GLU A 81 -17.48 -13.33 -11.60
C GLU A 81 -18.53 -12.24 -11.27
N LYS A 82 -18.96 -11.52 -12.33
CA LYS A 82 -20.00 -10.47 -12.40
C LYS A 82 -20.57 -9.97 -11.05
N GLY A 83 -20.11 -8.80 -10.64
CA GLY A 83 -20.65 -8.00 -9.53
C GLY A 83 -19.55 -7.19 -8.85
N ASP A 84 -19.91 -6.32 -7.90
CA ASP A 84 -18.98 -5.56 -7.04
C ASP A 84 -18.25 -6.43 -6.00
N SER A 85 -18.22 -7.75 -6.19
CA SER A 85 -17.54 -8.68 -5.30
C SER A 85 -16.06 -8.33 -5.20
N PRO A 86 -15.50 -8.16 -3.99
CA PRO A 86 -14.11 -7.77 -3.83
C PRO A 86 -13.19 -8.82 -4.46
N THR A 87 -12.19 -8.36 -5.22
CA THR A 87 -11.13 -9.23 -5.72
C THR A 87 -10.38 -9.82 -4.53
N VAL A 88 -10.27 -11.15 -4.50
CA VAL A 88 -9.57 -11.86 -3.43
C VAL A 88 -8.12 -12.06 -3.84
N PHE A 89 -7.20 -11.72 -2.94
CA PHE A 89 -5.78 -11.92 -3.12
C PHE A 89 -5.27 -12.88 -2.05
N THR A 90 -4.57 -13.93 -2.48
CA THR A 90 -3.88 -14.86 -1.58
C THR A 90 -2.38 -14.59 -1.65
N PRO A 91 -1.71 -14.31 -0.52
CA PRO A 91 -0.31 -13.93 -0.52
C PRO A 91 0.59 -15.14 -0.78
N GLY A 92 1.54 -14.98 -1.71
CA GLY A 92 2.60 -15.97 -1.95
C GLY A 92 3.72 -15.91 -0.91
N VAL A 93 4.71 -16.79 -1.08
CA VAL A 93 5.84 -16.97 -0.15
C VAL A 93 6.61 -15.67 0.12
N VAL A 94 6.77 -14.80 -0.88
CA VAL A 94 7.57 -13.57 -0.75
C VAL A 94 6.89 -12.58 0.21
N LEU A 95 5.60 -12.29 -0.01
CA LEU A 95 4.87 -11.37 0.86
C LEU A 95 4.77 -11.94 2.28
N ASN A 96 4.48 -13.24 2.44
CA ASN A 96 4.47 -13.87 3.76
C ASN A 96 5.80 -13.71 4.50
N ARG A 97 6.94 -13.84 3.81
CA ARG A 97 8.26 -13.62 4.42
C ARG A 97 8.48 -12.17 4.85
N ILE A 98 8.02 -11.20 4.07
CA ILE A 98 8.09 -9.77 4.41
C ILE A 98 7.23 -9.47 5.64
N LEU A 99 5.99 -9.97 5.66
CA LEU A 99 5.08 -9.80 6.80
C LEU A 99 5.68 -10.41 8.08
N GLN A 100 6.25 -11.62 7.99
CA GLN A 100 6.94 -12.27 9.10
C GLN A 100 8.15 -11.45 9.59
N ALA A 101 8.92 -10.86 8.68
CA ALA A 101 10.06 -10.03 9.05
C ALA A 101 9.61 -8.78 9.82
N PHE A 102 8.57 -8.10 9.35
CA PHE A 102 8.00 -6.96 10.08
C PHE A 102 7.39 -7.37 11.44
N GLN A 103 6.73 -8.53 11.50
CA GLN A 103 6.22 -9.08 12.77
C GLN A 103 7.35 -9.38 13.76
N SER A 104 8.49 -9.89 13.28
CA SER A 104 9.66 -10.16 14.10
C SER A 104 10.31 -8.89 14.69
N CYS A 105 10.04 -7.72 14.09
CA CYS A 105 10.43 -6.42 14.62
C CYS A 105 9.48 -5.88 15.72
N GLY A 106 8.48 -6.67 16.14
CA GLY A 106 7.56 -6.26 17.21
C GLY A 106 6.30 -5.54 16.72
N TYR A 107 5.83 -5.85 15.50
CA TYR A 107 4.64 -5.22 14.91
C TYR A 107 3.51 -6.20 14.63
N LYS A 108 2.28 -5.75 14.85
CA LYS A 108 1.08 -6.36 14.30
C LYS A 108 0.81 -5.80 12.91
N VAL A 109 0.90 -6.64 11.88
CA VAL A 109 0.88 -6.22 10.48
C VAL A 109 -0.38 -6.71 9.76
N SER A 110 -1.02 -5.84 9.01
CA SER A 110 -2.11 -6.16 8.09
C SER A 110 -1.82 -5.56 6.71
N TRP A 111 -2.47 -6.09 5.67
CA TRP A 111 -2.26 -5.61 4.32
C TRP A 111 -3.53 -5.71 3.47
N ARG A 112 -3.63 -4.87 2.44
CA ARG A 112 -4.71 -4.93 1.45
C ARG A 112 -4.26 -4.39 0.10
N VAL A 113 -4.79 -4.96 -0.98
CA VAL A 113 -4.70 -4.35 -2.32
C VAL A 113 -5.86 -3.36 -2.49
N ILE A 114 -5.53 -2.10 -2.74
CA ILE A 114 -6.48 -1.02 -2.93
C ILE A 114 -6.30 -0.46 -4.34
N ASN A 115 -7.42 -0.16 -5.02
CA ASN A 115 -7.43 0.47 -6.32
C ASN A 115 -7.84 1.93 -6.22
N SER A 116 -7.01 2.84 -6.75
CA SER A 116 -7.23 4.28 -6.69
C SER A 116 -8.44 4.78 -7.49
N TRP A 117 -9.06 3.96 -8.38
CA TRP A 117 -10.18 4.40 -9.21
C TRP A 117 -11.36 4.97 -8.41
N ARG A 118 -11.50 4.54 -7.16
CA ARG A 118 -12.55 5.00 -6.23
C ARG A 118 -12.41 6.47 -5.81
N TRP A 119 -11.20 7.03 -5.91
CA TRP A 119 -10.91 8.41 -5.51
C TRP A 119 -10.33 9.26 -6.64
N LEU A 120 -9.71 8.62 -7.63
CA LEU A 120 -9.05 9.28 -8.75
C LEU A 120 -9.50 8.62 -10.07
N PRO A 121 -9.57 9.35 -11.20
CA PRO A 121 -9.84 8.76 -12.52
C PRO A 121 -8.61 7.98 -13.04
N GLN A 122 -8.10 7.05 -12.24
CA GLN A 122 -6.91 6.27 -12.53
C GLN A 122 -7.06 4.85 -11.98
N GLN A 123 -6.94 3.86 -12.87
CA GLN A 123 -6.86 2.46 -12.47
C GLN A 123 -5.44 2.14 -11.97
N ARG A 124 -5.24 2.25 -10.65
CA ARG A 124 -3.96 2.02 -10.00
C ARG A 124 -4.16 1.17 -8.76
N GLU A 125 -3.90 -0.12 -8.91
CA GLU A 125 -3.88 -1.06 -7.78
C GLU A 125 -2.52 -1.01 -7.10
N ARG A 126 -2.51 -0.96 -5.76
CA ARG A 126 -1.32 -1.07 -4.90
C ARG A 126 -1.62 -1.91 -3.67
N VAL A 127 -0.64 -2.69 -3.23
CA VAL A 127 -0.67 -3.34 -1.92
C VAL A 127 -0.14 -2.36 -0.88
N TYR A 128 -0.93 -2.16 0.16
CA TYR A 128 -0.55 -1.41 1.34
C TYR A 128 -0.35 -2.39 2.48
N MET A 129 0.76 -2.25 3.21
CA MET A 129 1.08 -3.00 4.42
C MET A 129 1.15 -2.01 5.56
N VAL A 130 0.35 -2.20 6.60
CA VAL A 130 0.28 -1.33 7.77
C VAL A 130 0.67 -2.15 8.98
N GLY A 131 1.57 -1.63 9.80
CA GLY A 131 1.96 -2.25 11.05
C GLY A 131 1.86 -1.28 12.22
N ILE A 132 1.42 -1.81 13.36
CA ILE A 132 1.38 -1.09 14.64
C ILE A 132 2.18 -1.87 15.65
N ARG A 133 3.01 -1.17 16.42
CA ARG A 133 3.89 -1.77 17.41
C ARG A 133 3.09 -2.50 18.49
N ASN A 134 3.55 -3.67 18.91
CA ASN A 134 2.78 -4.60 19.74
C ASN A 134 2.38 -4.04 21.11
N ASP A 135 3.17 -3.14 21.68
CA ASP A 135 2.89 -2.44 22.94
C ASP A 135 1.69 -1.48 22.83
N LEU A 136 1.41 -0.97 21.63
CA LEU A 136 0.28 -0.09 21.35
C LEU A 136 -0.99 -0.86 20.96
N GLY A 137 -0.86 -2.15 20.67
CA GLY A 137 -1.91 -2.99 20.09
C GLY A 137 -2.76 -3.80 21.09
N GLN A 138 -2.77 -3.47 22.39
CA GLN A 138 -3.58 -4.23 23.36
C GLN A 138 -5.08 -4.02 23.11
N GLY A 139 -5.78 -5.12 22.81
CA GLY A 139 -7.26 -5.18 22.76
C GLY A 139 -7.89 -5.56 21.43
N CYS A 140 -7.11 -5.87 20.38
CA CYS A 140 -7.66 -5.97 19.04
C CYS A 140 -7.54 -7.37 18.43
N ASN A 141 -8.67 -8.05 18.27
CA ASN A 141 -8.74 -9.32 17.53
C ASN A 141 -8.44 -9.06 16.04
N ASP A 142 -7.78 -10.02 15.41
CA ASP A 142 -7.07 -9.92 14.12
C ASP A 142 -7.92 -9.51 12.91
N ASP A 143 -9.25 -9.44 13.06
CA ASP A 143 -10.18 -9.15 11.97
C ASP A 143 -10.85 -7.76 12.11
N GLY A 144 -10.70 -7.09 13.25
CA GLY A 144 -11.45 -5.86 13.58
C GLY A 144 -10.59 -4.59 13.69
N PHE A 145 -9.28 -4.72 13.88
CA PHE A 145 -8.39 -3.57 14.06
C PHE A 145 -8.21 -2.77 12.77
N TYR A 146 -7.87 -3.50 11.70
CA TYR A 146 -7.79 -2.97 10.37
C TYR A 146 -9.12 -3.26 9.70
N ASN A 147 -10.16 -2.51 10.09
CA ASN A 147 -11.40 -2.52 9.34
C ASN A 147 -11.17 -1.79 8.01
N TRP A 148 -10.51 -2.50 7.10
CA TRP A 148 -10.24 -2.00 5.78
C TRP A 148 -11.53 -1.74 5.02
N ASP A 149 -12.62 -2.43 5.36
CA ASP A 149 -13.93 -2.26 4.71
C ASP A 149 -14.56 -0.91 5.06
N ASN A 150 -14.31 -0.35 6.25
CA ASN A 150 -14.69 1.04 6.57
C ASN A 150 -13.91 2.09 5.76
N LEU A 151 -12.74 1.74 5.22
CA LEU A 151 -11.97 2.62 4.34
C LEU A 151 -12.54 2.65 2.90
N VAL A 152 -13.19 1.55 2.52
CA VAL A 152 -13.88 1.36 1.24
C VAL A 152 -15.37 1.31 1.55
N GLY A 153 -15.94 2.48 1.91
CA GLY A 153 -17.32 2.62 2.36
C GLY A 153 -18.28 1.60 1.74
N THR A 154 -19.00 0.89 2.58
CA THR A 154 -20.06 -0.01 2.12
C THR A 154 -21.12 0.84 1.44
N LYS A 155 -21.69 0.36 0.33
CA LYS A 155 -22.82 1.02 -0.36
C LYS A 155 -23.98 1.35 0.59
N GLU A 156 -24.08 0.65 1.72
CA GLU A 156 -25.13 0.86 2.73
C GLU A 156 -25.00 2.18 3.50
N GLU A 157 -23.82 2.80 3.58
CA GLU A 157 -23.66 4.16 4.14
C GLU A 157 -24.05 5.28 3.14
N GLU A 158 -24.29 4.96 1.86
CA GLU A 158 -24.63 5.96 0.83
C GLU A 158 -26.08 6.49 0.94
N ASP A 159 -27.00 5.78 1.61
CA ASP A 159 -28.38 6.26 1.83
C ASP A 159 -28.49 7.26 2.99
N GLY A 160 -27.41 7.47 3.74
CA GLY A 160 -27.36 8.31 4.94
C GLY A 160 -26.48 9.55 4.78
N HIS A 161 -26.67 10.35 3.74
CA HIS A 161 -26.19 11.75 3.67
C HIS A 161 -24.69 11.98 3.98
N LYS A 162 -23.79 11.45 3.13
CA LYS A 162 -22.49 12.09 2.88
C LYS A 162 -22.32 12.23 1.38
N THR A 163 -22.48 13.45 0.88
CA THR A 163 -22.25 13.81 -0.53
C THR A 163 -20.81 13.48 -0.90
N THR A 164 -20.62 12.38 -1.62
CA THR A 164 -19.34 12.01 -2.23
C THR A 164 -18.93 13.15 -3.15
N ARG A 165 -17.89 13.91 -2.77
CA ARG A 165 -17.31 14.93 -3.65
C ARG A 165 -16.38 14.23 -4.63
N THR A 166 -16.68 14.33 -5.91
CA THR A 166 -15.78 13.90 -6.97
C THR A 166 -14.58 14.86 -7.06
N VAL A 167 -13.50 14.44 -7.71
CA VAL A 167 -12.36 15.34 -8.01
C VAL A 167 -12.82 16.56 -8.80
N ARG A 168 -13.84 16.41 -9.66
CA ARG A 168 -14.50 17.54 -10.33
C ARG A 168 -15.11 18.51 -9.32
N ASP A 169 -15.84 18.02 -8.31
CA ASP A 169 -16.48 18.91 -7.33
C ASP A 169 -15.47 19.71 -6.46
N ILE A 170 -14.22 19.23 -6.39
CA ILE A 170 -13.12 19.91 -5.70
C ILE A 170 -12.43 20.93 -6.62
N LEU A 171 -12.17 20.54 -7.87
CA LEU A 171 -11.42 21.35 -8.83
C LEU A 171 -12.29 22.36 -9.58
N GLU A 172 -13.58 22.08 -9.71
CA GLU A 172 -14.59 22.87 -10.41
C GLU A 172 -15.80 23.11 -9.48
N PRO A 173 -15.65 23.90 -8.39
CA PRO A 173 -16.80 24.34 -7.60
C PRO A 173 -17.85 25.04 -8.48
N LYS A 174 -19.11 25.09 -8.03
CA LYS A 174 -20.25 25.59 -8.83
C LYS A 174 -20.06 26.99 -9.44
N ASP A 175 -19.21 27.81 -8.83
CA ASP A 175 -18.88 29.17 -9.28
C ASP A 175 -17.64 29.22 -10.20
N SER A 176 -17.14 28.07 -10.64
CA SER A 176 -15.99 28.02 -11.55
C SER A 176 -16.36 28.59 -12.91
N PRO A 177 -15.51 29.43 -13.50
CA PRO A 177 -15.74 29.93 -14.86
C PRO A 177 -15.82 28.76 -15.83
N SER A 178 -16.69 28.86 -16.84
CA SER A 178 -16.80 27.84 -17.88
C SER A 178 -15.47 27.69 -18.60
N VAL A 179 -14.80 26.56 -18.39
CA VAL A 179 -13.58 26.22 -19.13
C VAL A 179 -14.01 25.84 -20.54
N ILE A 180 -13.70 26.69 -21.51
CA ILE A 180 -13.77 26.33 -22.92
C ILE A 180 -12.62 25.35 -23.15
N ALA A 181 -12.94 24.05 -23.28
CA ALA A 181 -11.95 23.08 -23.71
C ALA A 181 -11.44 23.54 -25.10
N SER A 182 -10.13 23.73 -25.22
CA SER A 182 -9.52 23.98 -26.53
C SER A 182 -9.84 22.79 -27.43
N GLU A 183 -10.63 23.01 -28.48
CA GLU A 183 -10.76 22.05 -29.58
C GLU A 183 -9.41 22.01 -30.29
N LEU A 184 -8.54 21.10 -29.84
CA LEU A 184 -7.30 20.83 -30.55
C LEU A 184 -7.67 20.15 -31.87
N SER A 185 -7.44 20.85 -32.98
CA SER A 185 -7.55 20.28 -34.31
C SER A 185 -6.46 19.23 -34.52
N PRO A 186 -6.69 18.17 -35.33
CA PRO A 186 -5.70 17.11 -35.57
C PRO A 186 -4.35 17.61 -36.09
N SER A 187 -4.27 18.79 -36.72
CA SER A 187 -3.03 19.40 -37.19
C SER A 187 -2.15 19.97 -36.08
N GLN A 188 -2.69 20.19 -34.87
CA GLN A 188 -1.91 20.64 -33.70
C GLN A 188 -1.17 19.49 -33.00
N TRP A 189 -1.40 18.25 -33.43
CA TRP A 189 -0.75 17.03 -32.91
C TRP A 189 0.41 16.52 -33.78
N GLN A 190 0.69 17.15 -34.93
CA GLN A 190 1.84 16.84 -35.78
C GLN A 190 3.06 17.68 -35.38
#